data_AF-A0A063BLI5-F1
#
_entry.id   AF-A0A063BLI5-F1
#
_cell.length_a   1.000
_cell.length_b   1.000
_cell.length_c   1.000
_cell.angle_alpha   90.00
_cell.angle_beta   90.00
_cell.angle_gamma   90.00
#
_symmetry.space_group_name_H-M   'P 1'
#
loop_
_entity.id
_entity.type
_entity.pdbx_description
1 polymer ?
#
loop_
_entity_poly.entity_id
_entity_poly.type
_entity_poly.pdbx_seq_one_letter_code
_entity_poly.pdbx_strand_id
1 'polypeptide(L)'
;MHLLRTIIALATLLVSLATAAFKPSDVIHPDDLIRYKDLMRSIFPGQTTRMRFQNNIVYVDVFSLVNKEQVVFTDGFRPSAHAITYFASEEKKALRPLRNPKQKQNLRKLNRGTVHQS
;
A
#
# COMPACT_ATOMS: atom_id res chain seq x y z
N MET A 1 -12.26 12.12 -42.81
CA MET A 1 -11.20 11.44 -42.03
C MET A 1 -11.04 11.98 -40.59
N HIS A 2 -12.06 12.59 -39.99
CA HIS A 2 -11.97 13.14 -38.61
C HIS A 2 -12.59 12.23 -37.54
N LEU A 3 -13.67 11.50 -37.86
CA LEU A 3 -14.35 10.57 -36.93
C LEU A 3 -13.50 9.37 -36.50
N LEU A 4 -12.71 8.79 -37.42
CA LEU A 4 -11.86 7.64 -37.11
C LEU A 4 -10.72 8.01 -36.14
N ARG A 5 -10.20 9.24 -36.25
CA ARG A 5 -9.13 9.76 -35.39
C ARG A 5 -9.62 10.02 -33.96
N THR A 6 -10.87 10.48 -33.79
CA THR A 6 -11.48 10.66 -32.46
C THR A 6 -11.77 9.34 -31.76
N ILE A 7 -12.21 8.30 -32.49
CA ILE A 7 -12.46 6.97 -31.91
C ILE A 7 -11.15 6.33 -31.41
N ILE A 8 -10.07 6.44 -32.18
CA ILE A 8 -8.75 5.91 -31.79
C ILE A 8 -8.19 6.66 -30.57
N ALA A 9 -8.37 7.99 -30.51
CA ALA A 9 -7.95 8.80 -29.36
C ALA A 9 -8.77 8.48 -28.09
N LEU A 10 -10.05 8.14 -28.23
CA LEU A 10 -10.90 7.74 -27.10
C LEU A 10 -10.53 6.33 -26.60
N ALA A 11 -10.20 5.41 -27.51
CA ALA A 11 -9.76 4.06 -27.15
C ALA A 11 -8.42 4.06 -26.41
N THR A 12 -7.45 4.91 -26.80
CA THR A 12 -6.16 5.04 -26.07
C THR A 12 -6.32 5.72 -24.70
N LEU A 13 -7.31 6.62 -24.55
CA LEU A 13 -7.63 7.22 -23.24
C LEU A 13 -8.23 6.19 -22.27
N LEU A 14 -9.08 5.28 -22.77
CA LEU A 14 -9.72 4.23 -21.96
C LEU A 14 -8.76 3.10 -21.56
N VAL A 15 -7.77 2.75 -22.40
CA VAL A 15 -6.74 1.75 -22.06
C VAL A 15 -5.86 2.22 -20.90
N SER A 16 -5.65 3.54 -20.77
CA SER A 16 -4.87 4.14 -19.68
C SER A 16 -5.61 4.12 -18.33
N LEU A 17 -6.95 3.93 -18.35
CA LEU A 17 -7.80 3.87 -17.16
C LEU A 17 -7.95 2.45 -16.58
N ALA A 18 -7.25 1.46 -17.15
CA ALA A 18 -7.25 0.08 -16.68
C ALA A 18 -6.19 -0.22 -15.60
N THR A 19 -5.45 0.79 -15.12
CA THR A 19 -4.73 0.67 -13.86
C THR A 19 -5.66 0.98 -12.69
N ALA A 20 -6.75 0.22 -12.61
CA ALA A 20 -7.53 0.16 -11.38
C ALA A 20 -6.55 -0.27 -10.27
N ALA A 21 -6.23 0.65 -9.35
CA ALA A 21 -5.42 0.31 -8.20
C ALA A 21 -6.14 -0.81 -7.44
N PHE A 22 -5.59 -2.03 -7.46
CA PHE A 22 -6.17 -3.17 -6.76
C PHE A 22 -6.51 -2.76 -5.33
N LYS A 23 -7.71 -3.11 -4.88
CA LYS A 23 -8.14 -2.86 -3.51
C LYS A 23 -7.47 -3.89 -2.58
N PRO A 24 -7.35 -3.58 -1.28
CA PRO A 24 -6.97 -4.55 -0.24
C PRO A 24 -7.71 -5.90 -0.30
N SER A 25 -9.00 -5.91 -0.65
CA SER A 25 -9.76 -7.16 -0.80
C SER A 25 -9.32 -8.00 -2.00
N ASP A 26 -8.80 -7.36 -3.05
CA ASP A 26 -8.50 -8.04 -4.31
C ASP A 26 -7.25 -8.92 -4.19
N VAL A 27 -6.45 -8.75 -3.13
CA VAL A 27 -5.28 -9.59 -2.83
C VAL A 27 -5.60 -10.79 -1.95
N ILE A 28 -6.84 -10.92 -1.47
CA ILE A 28 -7.29 -12.00 -0.59
C ILE A 28 -8.01 -13.06 -1.42
N HIS A 29 -7.75 -14.33 -1.14
CA HIS A 29 -8.42 -15.45 -1.79
C HIS A 29 -9.95 -15.37 -1.58
N PRO A 30 -10.80 -15.67 -2.59
CA PRO A 30 -12.26 -15.54 -2.50
C PRO A 30 -12.89 -16.20 -1.27
N ASP A 31 -12.48 -17.43 -0.96
CA ASP A 31 -12.93 -18.20 0.20
C ASP A 31 -12.68 -17.49 1.56
N ASP A 32 -11.64 -16.67 1.64
CA ASP A 32 -11.24 -15.99 2.86
C ASP A 32 -11.86 -14.57 2.98
N LEU A 33 -12.60 -14.11 1.96
CA LEU A 33 -13.14 -12.75 1.90
C LEU A 33 -14.15 -12.44 3.01
N ILE A 34 -14.94 -13.43 3.43
CA ILE A 34 -15.89 -13.27 4.53
C ILE A 34 -15.12 -12.99 5.82
N ARG A 35 -14.14 -13.84 6.14
CA ARG A 35 -13.27 -13.68 7.32
C ARG A 35 -12.51 -12.36 7.29
N TYR A 36 -11.98 -11.95 6.13
CA TYR A 36 -11.34 -10.65 5.97
C TYR A 36 -12.29 -9.50 6.25
N LYS A 37 -13.53 -9.54 5.73
CA LYS A 37 -14.54 -8.50 5.98
C LYS A 37 -14.92 -8.43 7.46
N ASP A 38 -15.01 -9.57 8.13
CA ASP A 38 -15.33 -9.62 9.55
C ASP A 38 -14.19 -9.03 10.39
N LEU A 39 -12.93 -9.33 10.04
CA LEU A 39 -11.77 -8.65 10.63
C LEU A 39 -11.83 -7.13 10.41
N MET A 40 -12.15 -6.66 9.20
CA MET A 40 -12.24 -5.23 8.91
C MET A 40 -13.36 -4.55 9.72
N ARG A 41 -14.47 -5.25 9.98
CA ARG A 41 -15.58 -4.75 10.81
C ARG A 41 -15.24 -4.71 12.29
N SER A 42 -14.32 -5.55 12.76
CA SER A 42 -13.91 -5.58 14.17
C SER A 42 -12.86 -4.52 14.53
N ILE A 43 -12.40 -3.70 13.57
CA ILE A 43 -11.44 -2.63 13.83
C ILE A 43 -12.15 -1.49 14.57
N PHE A 44 -11.67 -1.18 15.78
CA PHE A 44 -12.24 -0.13 16.62
C PHE A 44 -11.63 1.25 16.34
N PRO A 45 -12.31 2.35 16.70
CA PRO A 45 -11.71 3.68 16.69
C PRO A 45 -10.38 3.71 17.47
N GLY A 46 -9.35 4.30 16.89
CA GLY A 46 -7.99 4.30 17.45
C GLY A 46 -7.15 3.09 17.02
N GLN A 47 -7.67 2.21 16.16
CA GLN A 47 -6.90 1.19 15.47
C GLN A 47 -6.77 1.48 13.97
N THR A 48 -5.72 0.93 13.36
CA THR A 48 -5.49 0.97 11.91
C THR A 48 -4.88 -0.35 11.45
N THR A 49 -4.82 -0.57 10.14
CA THR A 49 -4.27 -1.80 9.55
C THR A 49 -3.12 -1.54 8.60
N ARG A 50 -2.18 -2.47 8.56
CA ARG A 50 -1.17 -2.57 7.50
C ARG A 50 -1.22 -3.97 6.91
N MET A 51 -1.16 -4.05 5.59
CA MET A 51 -1.05 -5.33 4.90
C MET A 51 0.39 -5.57 4.48
N ARG A 52 0.83 -6.83 4.55
CA ARG A 52 2.13 -7.27 4.03
C ARG A 52 2.00 -8.65 3.40
N PHE A 53 2.84 -8.93 2.42
CA PHE A 53 2.90 -10.24 1.76
C PHE A 53 4.24 -10.90 2.05
N GLN A 54 4.19 -12.07 2.69
CA GLN A 54 5.36 -12.80 3.11
C GLN A 54 5.06 -14.30 3.11
N ASN A 55 6.01 -15.13 2.65
CA ASN A 55 5.89 -16.58 2.63
C ASN A 55 4.58 -17.07 1.97
N ASN A 56 4.17 -16.40 0.89
CA ASN A 56 2.93 -16.68 0.17
C ASN A 56 1.65 -16.55 1.03
N ILE A 57 1.67 -15.66 2.02
CA ILE A 57 0.53 -15.31 2.88
C ILE A 57 0.35 -13.79 2.87
N VAL A 58 -0.89 -13.34 2.79
CA VAL A 58 -1.25 -11.93 3.00
C VAL A 58 -1.56 -11.76 4.47
N TYR A 59 -0.71 -11.02 5.19
CA TYR A 59 -0.95 -10.67 6.58
C TYR A 59 -1.64 -9.32 6.67
N VAL A 60 -2.61 -9.24 7.57
CA VAL A 60 -3.23 -7.98 8.01
C VAL A 60 -2.83 -7.78 9.47
N ASP A 61 -1.93 -6.83 9.69
CA ASP A 61 -1.53 -6.42 11.03
C ASP A 61 -2.45 -5.27 11.47
N VAL A 62 -3.03 -5.36 12.66
CA VAL A 62 -3.86 -4.34 13.30
C VAL A 62 -3.03 -3.63 14.37
N PHE A 63 -2.94 -2.32 14.29
CA PHE A 63 -2.13 -1.50 15.18
C PHE A 63 -2.99 -0.55 15.99
N SER A 64 -2.58 -0.29 17.23
CA SER A 64 -3.14 0.80 18.02
C SER A 64 -2.43 2.12 17.69
N LEU A 65 -3.21 3.12 17.29
CA LEU A 65 -2.75 4.49 17.09
C LEU A 65 -2.42 5.18 18.42
N VAL A 66 -3.04 4.73 19.51
CA VAL A 66 -2.80 5.26 20.86
C VAL A 66 -1.45 4.79 21.40
N ASN A 67 -1.03 3.56 21.05
CA ASN A 67 0.17 2.92 21.59
C ASN A 67 1.35 2.91 20.59
N LYS A 68 1.57 4.01 19.86
CA LYS A 68 2.73 4.19 18.96
C LYS A 68 2.91 3.05 17.92
N GLU A 69 1.83 2.66 17.23
CA GLU A 69 1.87 1.60 16.21
C GLU A 69 2.30 0.23 16.76
N GLN A 70 1.93 -0.12 18.00
CA GLN A 70 2.06 -1.49 18.46
C GLN A 70 1.05 -2.40 17.75
N VAL A 71 1.53 -3.52 17.20
CA VAL A 71 0.66 -4.59 16.68
C VAL A 71 -0.13 -5.19 17.83
N VAL A 72 -1.46 -5.09 17.75
CA VAL A 72 -2.39 -5.67 18.71
C VAL A 72 -2.84 -7.05 18.25
N PHE A 73 -2.94 -7.24 16.93
CA PHE A 73 -3.43 -8.46 16.33
C PHE A 73 -2.87 -8.61 14.91
N THR A 74 -2.65 -9.85 14.48
CA THR A 74 -2.25 -10.18 13.11
C THR A 74 -3.08 -11.37 12.66
N ASP A 75 -3.63 -11.29 11.45
CA ASP A 75 -4.27 -12.44 10.80
C ASP A 75 -3.65 -12.70 9.42
N GLY A 76 -3.62 -13.97 9.03
CA GLY A 76 -3.09 -14.45 7.77
C GLY A 76 -4.20 -14.93 6.84
N PHE A 77 -4.08 -14.56 5.56
CA PHE A 77 -5.03 -14.90 4.52
C PHE A 77 -4.33 -15.54 3.33
N ARG A 78 -5.01 -16.47 2.67
CA ARG A 78 -4.53 -17.01 1.40
C ARG A 78 -4.48 -15.87 0.37
N PRO A 79 -3.40 -15.73 -0.41
CA PRO A 79 -3.31 -14.72 -1.45
C PRO A 79 -4.23 -15.07 -2.63
N SER A 80 -4.74 -14.04 -3.29
CA SER A 80 -5.28 -14.16 -4.64
C SER A 80 -4.16 -14.11 -5.69
N ALA A 81 -4.51 -14.34 -6.96
CA ALA A 81 -3.60 -14.14 -8.09
C ALA A 81 -3.08 -12.69 -8.22
N HIS A 82 -3.75 -11.70 -7.61
CA HIS A 82 -3.38 -10.29 -7.68
C HIS A 82 -2.42 -9.84 -6.56
N ALA A 83 -2.20 -10.68 -5.54
CA ALA A 83 -1.40 -10.30 -4.37
C ALA A 83 0.01 -9.82 -4.74
N ILE A 84 0.75 -10.61 -5.52
CA ILE A 84 2.12 -10.29 -5.92
C ILE A 84 2.19 -8.93 -6.64
N THR A 85 1.29 -8.71 -7.60
CA THR A 85 1.27 -7.46 -8.38
C THR A 85 0.92 -6.25 -7.53
N TYR A 86 -0.04 -6.38 -6.61
CA TYR A 86 -0.41 -5.32 -5.69
C TYR A 86 0.76 -4.91 -4.79
N PHE A 87 1.37 -5.85 -4.08
CA PHE A 87 2.45 -5.54 -3.13
C PHE A 87 3.71 -5.01 -3.82
N ALA A 88 4.02 -5.50 -5.03
CA ALA A 88 5.09 -4.91 -5.84
C ALA A 88 4.80 -3.45 -6.25
N SER A 89 3.52 -3.10 -6.44
CA SER A 89 3.11 -1.72 -6.75
C SER A 89 3.18 -0.81 -5.51
N GLU A 90 2.86 -1.33 -4.33
CA GLU A 90 2.92 -0.60 -3.06
C GLU A 90 4.38 -0.32 -2.66
N GLU A 91 5.28 -1.29 -2.82
CA GLU A 91 6.72 -1.08 -2.59
C GLU A 91 7.28 0.03 -3.50
N LYS A 92 6.90 0.03 -4.78
CA LYS A 92 7.26 1.09 -5.73
C LYS A 92 6.70 2.46 -5.33
N LYS A 93 5.53 2.54 -4.70
CA LYS A 93 4.96 3.81 -4.17
C LYS A 93 5.75 4.29 -2.96
N ALA A 94 6.12 3.40 -2.04
CA ALA A 94 6.93 3.73 -0.87
C ALA A 94 8.34 4.20 -1.25
N LEU A 95 8.89 3.69 -2.35
CA LEU A 95 10.19 4.08 -2.89
C LEU A 95 10.17 5.37 -3.74
N ARG A 96 8.99 5.96 -4.01
CA ARG A 96 8.95 7.27 -4.69
C ARG A 96 9.62 8.30 -3.77
N PRO A 97 10.70 8.97 -4.21
CA PRO A 97 11.41 9.91 -3.36
C PRO A 97 10.43 10.99 -2.91
N LEU A 98 10.38 11.24 -1.59
CA LEU A 98 9.73 12.38 -0.97
C LEU A 98 10.04 13.60 -1.84
N ARG A 99 9.02 14.14 -2.52
CA ARG A 99 9.15 15.17 -3.56
C ARG A 99 9.56 16.54 -3.01
N ASN A 100 10.12 16.58 -1.79
CA ASN A 100 10.45 17.78 -1.05
C ASN A 100 11.97 17.87 -0.79
N PRO A 101 12.72 18.60 -1.63
CA PRO A 101 14.18 18.70 -1.51
C PRO A 101 14.67 19.34 -0.19
N LYS A 102 13.79 19.99 0.58
CA LYS A 102 14.13 20.60 1.88
C LYS A 102 14.37 19.57 3.01
N GLN A 103 13.74 18.40 2.97
CA GLN A 103 13.93 17.37 4.01
C GLN A 103 15.29 16.65 3.90
N LYS A 104 15.83 16.53 2.68
CA LYS A 104 17.15 15.92 2.42
C LYS A 104 18.31 16.76 3.00
N GLN A 105 18.12 18.07 3.13
CA GLN A 105 19.12 18.98 3.68
C GLN A 105 19.15 18.96 5.22
N ASN A 106 18.00 18.79 5.87
CA ASN A 106 17.93 18.67 7.33
C ASN A 106 18.55 17.36 7.84
N LEU A 107 18.38 16.23 7.12
CA LEU A 107 19.08 14.98 7.48
C LEU A 107 20.61 15.09 7.35
N ARG A 108 21.11 15.82 6.33
CA ARG A 108 22.55 16.03 6.15
C ARG A 108 23.15 16.99 7.18
N LYS A 109 22.38 17.94 7.70
CA LYS A 109 22.82 18.82 8.79
C LYS A 109 22.79 18.10 10.15
N LEU A 110 21.80 17.25 10.39
CA LEU A 110 21.69 16.48 11.65
C LEU A 110 22.86 15.48 11.80
N ASN A 111 23.22 14.77 10.73
CA ASN A 111 24.35 13.81 10.76
C ASN A 111 25.76 14.46 10.73
N ARG A 112 25.86 15.78 10.52
CA ARG A 112 27.13 16.52 10.60
C ARG A 112 27.36 17.23 11.94
N GLY A 113 26.33 17.30 12.80
CA GLY A 113 26.43 17.95 14.11
C GLY A 113 26.92 17.02 15.24
N THR A 114 26.99 15.71 15.03
CA THR A 114 27.27 14.71 16.08
C THR A 114 28.67 14.07 16.02
N VAL A 115 29.60 14.62 15.22
CA VAL A 115 30.99 14.06 15.10
C VAL A 115 32.06 14.93 15.78
N HIS A 116 31.71 16.03 16.45
CA HIS A 116 32.65 16.78 17.27
C HIS A 116 32.05 17.11 18.64
N GLN A 117 32.06 16.13 19.55
CA GLN A 117 32.24 16.33 20.98
C GLN A 117 32.46 14.96 21.64
N SER A 118 33.71 14.54 21.66
CA SER A 118 34.30 13.62 22.63
C SER A 118 35.78 13.98 22.73
#